data_AF-R8APJ9-F1
#
_entry.id   AF-R8APJ9-F1
#
_cell.length_a   1.000
_cell.length_b   1.000
_cell.length_c   1.000
_cell.angle_alpha   90.00
_cell.angle_beta   90.00
_cell.angle_gamma   90.00
#
_symmetry.space_group_name_H-M   'P 1'
#
loop_
_entity.id
_entity.type
_entity.pdbx_description
1 polymer ?
#
loop_
_entity_poly.entity_id
_entity_poly.type
_entity_poly.pdbx_seq_one_letter_code
_entity_poly.pdbx_strand_id
1 'polypeptide(L)'
;MLEKFFQLKAHGTNPQKELVAGITTFLTMVYIIFVNPQILSSAGMDTQAVFVTTCLIAALGSILMGIFANLPIALAPAMGLNAFFAYVVVVGMGYSWQIGMGTIFWGAVGLLLLTIFRVRYWLISNIPMSLRIGITSGIGLLIALLGLHNAGIVVANPATMVAVGDLTSIPCVLGALGFFLIVILAARGVYSAVLISMVVTTTLGILFGDVKFQGLVALPPSIAPVFGQLELAKSLDIGLAGIIFSFMLVNLFDSSGTLIGVTNKAGLTDEKGRFPRMQQALYVDSISSVSGAFMGTSSVTAFIESSSGVSVGGRTGLTAIVTGLLFLMAIFFSPLAAMVPAYAASGALIYVGVLMTADLAKVKWSDLTEAAPTFITTIMMPFSFSITEGIATGFISYCVLKVGTGRWRELNPCVVAVAALFLIKFIWVDAH
;
A
#
# COMPACT_ATOMS: atom_id res chain seq x y z
N MET A 1 -34.35 -0.02 4.75
CA MET A 1 -33.38 1.09 4.80
C MET A 1 -32.13 0.78 3.99
N LEU A 2 -31.45 -0.36 4.21
CA LEU A 2 -30.26 -0.78 3.44
C LEU A 2 -30.49 -0.80 1.91
N GLU A 3 -31.60 -1.36 1.45
CA GLU A 3 -31.96 -1.37 0.02
C GLU A 3 -32.01 0.04 -0.60
N LYS A 4 -32.63 1.00 0.10
CA LYS A 4 -32.78 2.37 -0.43
C LYS A 4 -31.46 3.15 -0.44
N PHE A 5 -30.58 2.89 0.53
CA PHE A 5 -29.31 3.61 0.67
C PHE A 5 -28.23 3.05 -0.27
N PHE A 6 -28.04 1.72 -0.27
CA PHE A 6 -27.01 1.04 -1.05
C PHE A 6 -27.46 0.65 -2.46
N GLN A 7 -28.77 0.72 -2.74
CA GLN A 7 -29.37 0.34 -4.03
C GLN A 7 -29.01 -1.10 -4.45
N LEU A 8 -29.12 -2.04 -3.51
CA LEU A 8 -28.61 -3.41 -3.66
C LEU A 8 -29.17 -4.10 -4.91
N LYS A 9 -30.48 -3.98 -5.19
CA LYS A 9 -31.08 -4.54 -6.40
C LYS A 9 -30.54 -3.91 -7.68
N ALA A 10 -30.31 -2.59 -7.70
CA ALA A 10 -29.74 -1.90 -8.85
C ALA A 10 -28.30 -2.34 -9.14
N HIS A 11 -27.57 -2.71 -8.09
CA HIS A 11 -26.21 -3.25 -8.18
C HIS A 11 -26.17 -4.79 -8.33
N GLY A 12 -27.31 -5.47 -8.48
CA GLY A 12 -27.37 -6.92 -8.67
C GLY A 12 -26.90 -7.75 -7.47
N THR A 13 -26.95 -7.18 -6.26
CA THR A 13 -26.46 -7.79 -5.02
C THR A 13 -27.55 -7.94 -3.95
N ASN A 14 -27.22 -8.57 -2.83
CA ASN A 14 -28.10 -8.69 -1.66
C ASN A 14 -27.27 -8.62 -0.36
N PRO A 15 -27.90 -8.39 0.82
CA PRO A 15 -27.16 -8.23 2.08
C PRO A 15 -26.27 -9.42 2.45
N GLN A 16 -26.66 -10.66 2.11
CA GLN A 16 -25.87 -11.85 2.40
C GLN A 16 -24.60 -11.89 1.55
N LYS A 17 -24.69 -11.57 0.25
CA LYS A 17 -23.54 -11.47 -0.65
C LYS A 17 -22.57 -10.38 -0.19
N GLU A 18 -23.09 -9.21 0.19
CA GLU A 18 -22.27 -8.11 0.71
C GLU A 18 -21.58 -8.46 2.04
N LEU A 19 -22.26 -9.19 2.92
CA LEU A 19 -21.66 -9.69 4.17
C LEU A 19 -20.52 -10.66 3.90
N VAL A 20 -20.74 -11.66 3.04
CA VAL A 20 -19.70 -12.62 2.64
C VAL A 20 -18.55 -11.91 1.93
N ALA A 21 -18.84 -10.95 1.05
CA ALA A 21 -17.84 -10.13 0.39
C ALA A 21 -17.01 -9.32 1.39
N GLY A 22 -17.64 -8.70 2.38
CA GLY A 22 -16.94 -7.94 3.41
C GLY A 22 -16.04 -8.83 4.29
N ILE A 23 -16.52 -10.01 4.68
CA ILE A 23 -15.71 -11.00 5.39
C ILE A 23 -14.54 -11.47 4.52
N THR A 24 -14.79 -11.71 3.23
CA THR A 24 -13.75 -12.14 2.27
C THR A 24 -12.67 -11.07 2.11
N THR A 25 -13.07 -9.81 1.91
CA THR A 25 -12.15 -8.68 1.84
C THR A 25 -11.33 -8.57 3.12
N PHE A 26 -11.99 -8.61 4.29
CA PHE A 26 -11.32 -8.60 5.60
C PHE A 26 -10.28 -9.71 5.70
N LEU A 27 -10.63 -10.97 5.40
CA LEU A 27 -9.71 -12.11 5.47
C LEU A 27 -8.51 -11.98 4.53
N THR A 28 -8.67 -11.34 3.38
CA THR A 28 -7.55 -11.09 2.46
C THR A 28 -6.63 -9.96 2.91
N MET A 29 -7.12 -9.00 3.70
CA MET A 29 -6.37 -7.81 4.10
C MET A 29 -5.94 -7.78 5.56
N VAL A 30 -6.49 -8.66 6.40
CA VAL A 30 -6.25 -8.68 7.86
C VAL A 30 -4.78 -8.77 8.21
N TYR A 31 -3.94 -9.30 7.32
CA TYR A 31 -2.49 -9.33 7.50
C TYR A 31 -1.90 -7.95 7.82
N ILE A 32 -2.51 -6.86 7.36
CA ILE A 32 -2.06 -5.48 7.61
C ILE A 32 -1.93 -5.16 9.10
N ILE A 33 -2.76 -5.76 9.95
CA ILE A 33 -2.71 -5.54 11.40
C ILE A 33 -1.43 -6.12 12.00
N PHE A 34 -0.78 -7.08 11.35
CA PHE A 34 0.48 -7.67 11.79
C PHE A 34 1.66 -7.00 11.12
N VAL A 35 1.55 -6.78 9.81
CA VAL A 35 2.67 -6.31 9.00
C VAL A 35 2.95 -4.82 9.21
N ASN A 36 1.92 -3.97 9.31
CA ASN A 36 2.13 -2.54 9.49
C ASN A 36 2.86 -2.23 10.83
N PRO A 37 2.45 -2.79 11.98
CA PRO A 37 3.20 -2.60 13.22
C PRO A 37 4.65 -3.06 13.17
N GLN A 38 4.94 -4.18 12.48
CA GLN A 38 6.33 -4.66 12.34
C GLN A 38 7.20 -3.72 11.49
N ILE A 39 6.64 -3.17 10.41
CA ILE A 39 7.35 -2.17 9.59
C ILE A 39 7.59 -0.91 10.41
N LEU A 40 6.54 -0.35 11.02
CA LEU A 40 6.64 0.91 11.77
C LEU A 40 7.45 0.77 13.07
N SER A 41 7.51 -0.42 13.70
CA SER A 41 8.39 -0.64 14.84
C SER A 41 9.86 -0.62 14.47
N SER A 42 10.21 -0.93 13.22
CA SER A 42 11.58 -0.77 12.71
C SER A 42 12.02 0.70 12.70
N ALA A 43 11.06 1.65 12.65
CA ALA A 43 11.29 3.08 12.81
C ALA A 43 11.35 3.54 14.28
N GLY A 44 11.18 2.63 15.25
CA GLY A 44 11.15 2.93 16.68
C GLY A 44 9.77 3.30 17.24
N MET A 45 8.69 3.02 16.51
CA MET A 45 7.31 3.25 16.98
C MET A 45 6.81 2.10 17.86
N ASP A 46 5.90 2.41 18.80
CA ASP A 46 5.29 1.40 19.67
C ASP A 46 4.37 0.45 18.88
N THR A 47 4.75 -0.83 18.81
CA THR A 47 4.05 -1.85 18.01
C THR A 47 2.58 -2.01 18.42
N GLN A 48 2.25 -1.94 19.71
CA GLN A 48 0.89 -2.16 20.20
C GLN A 48 -0.01 -0.96 19.89
N ALA A 49 0.50 0.26 20.06
CA ALA A 49 -0.20 1.48 19.70
C ALA A 49 -0.44 1.53 18.19
N VAL A 50 0.57 1.19 17.37
CA VAL A 50 0.44 1.13 15.91
C VAL A 50 -0.59 0.07 15.48
N PHE A 51 -0.64 -1.08 16.14
CA PHE A 51 -1.66 -2.11 15.87
C PHE A 51 -3.08 -1.54 16.02
N VAL A 52 -3.34 -0.85 17.13
CA VAL A 52 -4.65 -0.27 17.42
C VAL A 52 -4.99 0.83 16.42
N THR A 53 -4.05 1.75 16.14
CA THR A 53 -4.29 2.84 15.19
C THR A 53 -4.48 2.36 13.76
N THR A 54 -3.78 1.29 13.36
CA THR A 54 -3.99 0.58 12.08
C THR A 54 -5.41 0.08 11.95
N CYS A 55 -5.92 -0.63 12.96
CA CYS A 55 -7.28 -1.16 12.97
C CYS A 55 -8.31 -0.03 12.97
N LEU A 56 -8.12 1.01 13.79
CA LEU A 56 -9.02 2.15 13.88
C LEU A 56 -9.11 2.90 12.56
N ILE A 57 -7.98 3.21 11.92
CA ILE A 57 -8.01 3.97 10.67
C ILE A 57 -8.54 3.13 9.51
N ALA A 58 -8.22 1.83 9.47
CA ALA A 58 -8.76 0.92 8.45
C ALA A 58 -10.28 0.81 8.58
N ALA A 59 -10.78 0.75 9.82
CA ALA A 59 -12.21 0.79 10.11
C ALA A 59 -12.84 2.11 9.66
N LEU A 60 -12.30 3.25 10.10
CA LEU A 60 -12.82 4.57 9.75
C LEU A 60 -12.84 4.79 8.24
N GLY A 61 -11.71 4.58 7.56
CA GLY A 61 -11.62 4.76 6.11
C GLY A 61 -12.58 3.85 5.34
N SER A 62 -12.67 2.57 5.71
CA SER A 62 -13.57 1.61 5.06
C SER A 62 -15.05 1.93 5.30
N ILE A 63 -15.43 2.33 6.52
CA ILE A 63 -16.80 2.73 6.84
C ILE A 63 -17.17 4.02 6.09
N LEU A 64 -16.29 5.03 6.09
CA LEU A 64 -16.50 6.26 5.34
C LEU A 64 -16.64 6.00 3.84
N MET A 65 -15.85 5.09 3.27
CA MET A 65 -15.94 4.71 1.86
C MET A 65 -17.29 4.07 1.56
N GLY A 66 -17.75 3.19 2.45
CA GLY A 66 -19.05 2.56 2.30
C GLY A 66 -20.23 3.53 2.42
N ILE A 67 -20.16 4.48 3.36
CA ILE A 67 -21.25 5.45 3.60
C ILE A 67 -21.29 6.52 2.50
N PHE A 68 -20.16 7.16 2.19
CA PHE A 68 -20.13 8.34 1.31
C PHE A 68 -19.99 7.98 -0.16
N ALA A 69 -19.10 7.04 -0.49
CA ALA A 69 -18.85 6.65 -1.88
C ALA A 69 -19.73 5.47 -2.33
N ASN A 70 -20.30 4.69 -1.40
CA ASN A 70 -21.07 3.48 -1.72
C ASN A 70 -20.27 2.49 -2.61
N LEU A 71 -18.96 2.35 -2.36
CA LEU A 71 -18.09 1.45 -3.13
C LEU A 71 -17.63 0.27 -2.28
N PRO A 72 -17.49 -0.95 -2.87
CA PRO A 72 -17.03 -2.16 -2.19
C PRO A 72 -15.51 -2.17 -2.01
N ILE A 73 -14.95 -1.06 -1.50
CA ILE A 73 -13.52 -0.84 -1.40
C ILE A 73 -13.19 -0.58 0.06
N ALA A 74 -12.36 -1.44 0.63
CA ALA A 74 -11.79 -1.25 1.95
C ALA A 74 -10.52 -0.41 1.87
N LEU A 75 -10.28 0.36 2.92
CA LEU A 75 -9.13 1.24 3.05
C LEU A 75 -8.32 0.80 4.26
N ALA A 76 -7.00 0.88 4.14
CA ALA A 76 -6.05 0.61 5.23
C ALA A 76 -4.72 1.34 4.95
N PRO A 77 -3.77 1.37 5.92
CA PRO A 77 -2.47 2.00 5.73
C PRO A 77 -1.69 1.43 4.55
N ALA A 78 -1.20 2.29 3.66
CA ALA A 78 -0.58 1.88 2.41
C ALA A 78 0.76 1.17 2.62
N MET A 79 0.85 -0.08 2.18
CA MET A 79 2.02 -0.95 2.38
C MET A 79 3.31 -0.37 1.79
N GLY A 80 3.25 0.21 0.58
CA GLY A 80 4.40 0.86 -0.04
C GLY A 80 4.89 2.08 0.73
N LEU A 81 3.96 2.90 1.24
CA LEU A 81 4.31 4.09 2.01
C LEU A 81 4.85 3.75 3.40
N ASN A 82 4.34 2.69 4.03
CA ASN A 82 4.88 2.17 5.31
C ASN A 82 6.36 1.83 5.18
N ALA A 83 6.69 1.05 4.14
CA ALA A 83 8.05 0.61 3.87
C ALA A 83 8.98 1.80 3.55
N PHE A 84 8.51 2.72 2.70
CA PHE A 84 9.27 3.92 2.36
C PHE A 84 9.57 4.77 3.60
N PHE A 85 8.57 4.99 4.44
CA PHE A 85 8.74 5.72 5.70
C PHE A 85 9.75 5.06 6.63
N ALA A 86 9.55 3.78 6.96
CA ALA A 86 10.35 3.14 7.99
C ALA A 86 11.80 2.91 7.54
N TYR A 87 11.99 2.37 6.34
CA TYR A 87 13.31 1.93 5.90
C TYR A 87 14.11 3.02 5.19
N VAL A 88 13.45 3.93 4.46
CA VAL A 88 14.16 4.97 3.70
C VAL A 88 14.27 6.23 4.53
N VAL A 89 13.14 6.80 4.98
CA VAL A 89 13.16 8.11 5.65
C VAL A 89 13.73 8.02 7.07
N VAL A 90 13.29 7.03 7.85
CA VAL A 90 13.74 6.91 9.25
C VAL A 90 15.07 6.18 9.35
N VAL A 91 15.15 4.94 8.87
CA VAL A 91 16.37 4.13 9.00
C VAL A 91 17.47 4.59 8.05
N GLY A 92 17.17 4.80 6.76
CA GLY A 92 18.15 5.14 5.74
C GLY A 92 18.70 6.56 5.84
N MET A 93 17.84 7.56 6.08
CA MET A 93 18.23 8.96 6.17
C MET A 93 18.46 9.46 7.60
N GLY A 94 18.12 8.66 8.62
CA GLY A 94 18.36 8.97 10.03
C GLY A 94 17.41 10.01 10.65
N TYR A 95 16.29 10.33 10.00
CA TYR A 95 15.29 11.22 10.59
C TYR A 95 14.52 10.53 11.71
N SER A 96 14.05 11.29 12.71
CA SER A 96 13.13 10.74 13.69
C SER A 96 11.79 10.37 13.04
N TRP A 97 11.14 9.32 13.56
CA TRP A 97 9.85 8.87 13.05
C TRP A 97 8.76 9.96 13.14
N GLN A 98 8.85 10.86 14.12
CA GLN A 98 7.94 11.99 14.27
C GLN A 98 8.07 13.00 13.10
N ILE A 99 9.31 13.30 12.68
CA ILE A 99 9.56 14.17 11.52
C ILE A 99 9.10 13.48 10.25
N GLY A 100 9.47 12.20 10.07
CA GLY A 100 9.02 11.42 8.92
C GLY A 100 7.50 11.34 8.82
N MET A 101 6.78 11.14 9.93
CA MET A 101 5.31 11.10 9.97
C MET A 101 4.71 12.46 9.62
N GLY A 102 5.37 13.55 10.02
CA GLY A 102 5.03 14.91 9.59
C GLY A 102 5.13 15.07 8.07
N THR A 103 6.16 14.49 7.42
CA THR A 103 6.26 14.54 5.94
C THR A 103 5.13 13.76 5.25
N ILE A 104 4.71 12.62 5.82
CA ILE A 104 3.54 11.87 5.35
C ILE A 104 2.27 12.71 5.49
N PHE A 105 2.09 13.35 6.65
CA PHE A 105 0.95 14.22 6.91
C PHE A 105 0.86 15.35 5.89
N TRP A 106 1.95 16.07 5.64
CA TRP A 106 1.98 17.14 4.63
C TRP A 106 1.75 16.61 3.22
N GLY A 107 2.28 15.44 2.89
CA GLY A 107 2.01 14.77 1.61
C GLY A 107 0.53 14.42 1.44
N ALA A 108 -0.11 13.91 2.48
CA ALA A 108 -1.55 13.62 2.51
C ALA A 108 -2.40 14.89 2.45
N VAL A 109 -2.00 15.97 3.13
CA VAL A 109 -2.65 17.30 3.03
C VAL A 109 -2.52 17.84 1.61
N GLY A 110 -1.34 17.73 0.99
CA GLY A 110 -1.14 18.07 -0.42
C GLY A 110 -2.09 17.31 -1.34
N LEU A 111 -2.25 16.01 -1.12
CA LEU A 111 -3.20 15.19 -1.89
C LEU A 111 -4.66 15.60 -1.64
N LEU A 112 -5.02 15.94 -0.41
CA LEU A 112 -6.34 16.46 -0.07
C LEU A 112 -6.61 17.78 -0.79
N LEU A 113 -5.64 18.69 -0.80
CA LEU A 113 -5.73 19.95 -1.55
C LEU A 113 -5.91 19.71 -3.04
N LEU A 114 -5.13 18.80 -3.64
CA LEU A 114 -5.30 18.41 -5.05
C LEU A 114 -6.70 17.84 -5.33
N THR A 115 -7.29 17.15 -4.37
CA THR A 115 -8.67 16.64 -4.46
C THR A 115 -9.69 17.76 -4.38
N ILE A 116 -9.52 18.71 -3.44
CA ILE A 116 -10.38 19.90 -3.28
C ILE A 116 -10.36 20.76 -4.54
N PHE A 117 -9.17 21.02 -5.10
CA PHE A 117 -8.99 21.79 -6.33
C PHE A 117 -9.35 21.01 -7.61
N ARG A 118 -9.82 19.77 -7.49
CA ARG A 118 -10.18 18.87 -8.61
C ARG A 118 -9.04 18.58 -9.60
N VAL A 119 -7.80 18.86 -9.22
CA VAL A 119 -6.59 18.58 -10.01
C VAL A 119 -6.24 17.10 -9.98
N ARG A 120 -6.59 16.39 -8.88
CA ARG A 120 -6.32 14.96 -8.71
C ARG A 120 -6.84 14.11 -9.88
N TYR A 121 -8.07 14.37 -10.33
CA TYR A 121 -8.64 13.67 -11.48
C TYR A 121 -7.85 13.94 -12.76
N TRP A 122 -7.51 15.21 -13.00
CA TRP A 122 -6.75 15.60 -14.18
C TRP A 122 -5.40 14.88 -14.21
N LEU A 123 -4.66 14.83 -13.10
CA LEU A 123 -3.38 14.08 -13.03
C LEU A 123 -3.56 12.60 -13.40
N ILE A 124 -4.53 11.90 -12.77
CA ILE A 124 -4.73 10.45 -12.99
C ILE A 124 -5.09 10.15 -14.44
N SER A 125 -6.01 10.92 -15.02
CA SER A 125 -6.51 10.70 -16.39
C SER A 125 -5.46 10.96 -17.47
N ASN A 126 -4.39 11.69 -17.15
CA ASN A 126 -3.38 12.12 -18.11
C ASN A 126 -2.06 11.36 -18.01
N ILE A 127 -1.93 10.45 -17.03
CA ILE A 127 -0.70 9.68 -16.82
C ILE A 127 -0.77 8.35 -17.57
N PRO A 128 0.21 8.05 -18.43
CA PRO A 128 0.29 6.83 -19.21
C PRO A 128 0.15 5.56 -18.35
N MET A 129 -0.52 4.57 -18.91
CA MET A 129 -0.73 3.28 -18.26
C MET A 129 0.60 2.57 -17.96
N SER A 130 1.59 2.71 -18.84
CA SER A 130 2.95 2.19 -18.68
C SER A 130 3.64 2.69 -17.41
N LEU A 131 3.62 4.01 -17.18
CA LEU A 131 4.17 4.61 -15.97
C LEU A 131 3.41 4.16 -14.73
N ARG A 132 2.07 4.18 -14.78
CA ARG A 132 1.25 3.73 -13.65
C ARG A 132 1.56 2.29 -13.23
N ILE A 133 1.62 1.37 -14.20
CA ILE A 133 1.97 -0.04 -13.97
C ILE A 133 3.40 -0.15 -13.43
N GLY A 134 4.35 0.61 -13.97
CA GLY A 134 5.75 0.60 -13.52
C GLY A 134 5.90 1.03 -12.06
N ILE A 135 5.14 2.03 -11.64
CA ILE A 135 5.14 2.51 -10.25
C ILE A 135 4.60 1.43 -9.32
N THR A 136 3.41 0.88 -9.61
CA THR A 136 2.81 -0.19 -8.81
C THR A 136 3.73 -1.42 -8.75
N SER A 137 4.30 -1.83 -9.89
CA SER A 137 5.17 -3.01 -9.97
C SER A 137 6.49 -2.80 -9.24
N GLY A 138 7.10 -1.61 -9.34
CA GLY A 138 8.35 -1.27 -8.65
C GLY A 138 8.18 -1.23 -7.13
N ILE A 139 7.06 -0.66 -6.64
CA ILE A 139 6.70 -0.70 -5.21
C ILE A 139 6.53 -2.16 -4.75
N GLY A 140 5.83 -2.98 -5.55
CA GLY A 140 5.66 -4.42 -5.26
C GLY A 140 6.98 -5.17 -5.13
N LEU A 141 7.92 -4.94 -6.04
CA LEU A 141 9.25 -5.55 -5.99
C LEU A 141 10.08 -5.08 -4.79
N LEU A 142 10.00 -3.79 -4.43
CA LEU A 142 10.65 -3.27 -3.22
C LEU A 142 10.09 -3.93 -1.96
N ILE A 143 8.76 -4.08 -1.86
CA ILE A 143 8.11 -4.77 -0.74
C ILE A 143 8.52 -6.25 -0.70
N ALA A 144 8.61 -6.92 -1.86
CA ALA A 144 9.07 -8.30 -1.94
C ALA A 144 10.52 -8.44 -1.46
N LEU A 145 11.41 -7.51 -1.84
CA LEU A 145 12.79 -7.47 -1.38
C LEU A 145 12.88 -7.35 0.14
N LEU A 146 12.05 -6.50 0.75
CA LEU A 146 11.95 -6.37 2.20
C LEU A 146 11.42 -7.65 2.86
N GLY A 147 10.46 -8.34 2.24
CA GLY A 147 10.00 -9.65 2.69
C GLY A 147 11.11 -10.71 2.66
N LEU A 148 11.89 -10.75 1.57
CA LEU A 148 13.04 -11.65 1.44
C LEU A 148 14.12 -11.33 2.48
N HIS A 149 14.34 -10.05 2.77
CA HIS A 149 15.28 -9.60 3.79
C HIS A 149 14.82 -9.98 5.20
N ASN A 150 13.54 -9.77 5.54
CA ASN A 150 12.97 -10.12 6.85
C ASN A 150 12.96 -11.63 7.11
N ALA A 151 12.87 -12.45 6.06
CA ALA A 151 13.03 -13.90 6.15
C ALA A 151 14.51 -14.33 6.25
N GLY A 152 15.48 -13.43 6.06
CA GLY A 152 16.90 -13.79 5.99
C GLY A 152 17.29 -14.54 4.71
N ILE A 153 16.44 -14.53 3.67
CA ILE A 153 16.73 -15.14 2.37
C ILE A 153 17.71 -14.25 1.59
N VAL A 154 17.51 -12.94 1.64
CA VAL A 154 18.39 -11.94 1.01
C VAL A 154 19.06 -11.11 2.10
N VAL A 155 20.38 -10.99 2.04
CA VAL A 155 21.19 -10.21 2.98
C VAL A 155 22.06 -9.21 2.23
N ALA A 156 22.44 -8.11 2.89
CA ALA A 156 23.34 -7.13 2.31
C ALA A 156 24.75 -7.71 2.13
N ASN A 157 25.38 -7.41 1.00
CA ASN A 157 26.76 -7.80 0.72
C ASN A 157 27.55 -6.61 0.16
N PRO A 158 28.66 -6.17 0.78
CA PRO A 158 29.44 -5.04 0.28
C PRO A 158 30.00 -5.19 -1.14
N ALA A 159 30.24 -6.42 -1.60
CA ALA A 159 30.82 -6.70 -2.92
C ALA A 159 29.77 -6.84 -4.03
N THR A 160 28.58 -7.36 -3.71
CA THR A 160 27.54 -7.68 -4.71
C THR A 160 26.22 -6.93 -4.49
N MET A 161 26.18 -6.01 -3.51
CA MET A 161 24.99 -5.34 -2.97
C MET A 161 24.06 -6.30 -2.20
N VAL A 162 23.73 -7.45 -2.80
CA VAL A 162 22.89 -8.51 -2.21
C VAL A 162 23.59 -9.86 -2.27
N ALA A 163 23.37 -10.70 -1.26
CA ALA A 163 23.77 -12.09 -1.22
C ALA A 163 22.64 -12.97 -0.65
N VAL A 164 22.77 -14.27 -0.85
CA VAL A 164 21.88 -15.26 -0.23
C VAL A 164 22.28 -15.42 1.24
N GLY A 165 21.30 -15.35 2.14
CA GLY A 165 21.52 -15.58 3.57
C GLY A 165 21.66 -17.06 3.92
N ASP A 166 21.61 -17.38 5.22
CA ASP A 166 21.63 -18.75 5.68
C ASP A 166 20.27 -19.43 5.45
N LEU A 167 20.21 -20.26 4.40
CA LEU A 167 19.01 -20.99 4.02
C LEU A 167 18.56 -22.04 5.05
N THR A 168 19.45 -22.43 5.96
CA THR A 168 19.13 -23.40 7.03
C THR A 168 18.58 -22.75 8.29
N SER A 169 18.64 -21.42 8.38
CA SER A 169 18.13 -20.67 9.53
C SER A 169 16.61 -20.80 9.67
N ILE A 170 16.13 -20.83 10.92
CA ILE A 170 14.69 -20.91 11.24
C ILE A 170 13.89 -19.80 10.54
N PRO A 171 14.31 -18.51 10.54
CA PRO A 171 13.59 -17.44 9.84
C PRO A 171 13.46 -17.70 8.34
N CYS A 172 14.51 -18.23 7.70
CA CYS A 172 14.49 -18.51 6.27
C CYS A 172 13.54 -19.66 5.94
N VAL A 173 13.63 -20.76 6.68
CA VAL A 173 12.78 -21.94 6.46
C VAL A 173 11.32 -21.61 6.71
N LEU A 174 11.00 -20.94 7.82
CA LEU A 174 9.62 -20.56 8.15
C LEU A 174 9.08 -19.45 7.24
N GLY A 175 9.90 -18.50 6.83
CA GLY A 175 9.53 -17.46 5.87
C GLY A 175 9.23 -18.05 4.48
N ALA A 176 10.07 -18.96 3.99
CA ALA A 176 9.86 -19.68 2.74
C ALA A 176 8.61 -20.59 2.80
N LEU A 177 8.46 -21.35 3.89
CA LEU A 177 7.26 -22.15 4.15
C LEU A 177 6.01 -21.28 4.11
N GLY A 178 6.05 -20.12 4.77
CA GLY A 178 4.95 -19.16 4.78
C GLY A 178 4.59 -18.71 3.37
N PHE A 179 5.57 -18.26 2.57
CA PHE A 179 5.33 -17.86 1.18
C PHE A 179 4.69 -19.00 0.35
N PHE A 180 5.26 -20.20 0.38
CA PHE A 180 4.71 -21.32 -0.41
C PHE A 180 3.32 -21.71 0.05
N LEU A 181 3.04 -21.69 1.36
CA LEU A 181 1.72 -21.97 1.89
C LEU A 181 0.70 -20.95 1.39
N ILE A 182 1.05 -19.66 1.38
CA ILE A 182 0.19 -18.59 0.83
C ILE A 182 -0.11 -18.87 -0.65
N VAL A 183 0.92 -19.11 -1.46
CA VAL A 183 0.75 -19.35 -2.90
C VAL A 183 -0.10 -20.58 -3.17
N ILE A 184 0.15 -21.70 -2.48
CA ILE A 184 -0.61 -22.94 -2.64
C ILE A 184 -2.08 -22.74 -2.25
N LEU A 185 -2.36 -22.09 -1.12
CA LEU A 185 -3.72 -21.84 -0.67
C LEU A 185 -4.45 -20.84 -1.58
N ALA A 186 -3.77 -19.77 -1.99
CA ALA A 186 -4.33 -18.79 -2.92
C ALA A 186 -4.63 -19.41 -4.28
N ALA A 187 -3.74 -20.25 -4.82
CA ALA A 187 -3.97 -21.00 -6.05
C ALA A 187 -5.15 -21.98 -5.96
N ARG A 188 -5.46 -22.46 -4.75
CA ARG A 188 -6.67 -23.28 -4.46
C ARG A 188 -7.92 -22.44 -4.19
N GLY A 189 -7.86 -21.11 -4.33
CA GLY A 189 -9.00 -20.22 -4.12
C GLY A 189 -9.32 -19.94 -2.65
N VAL A 190 -8.39 -20.17 -1.72
CA VAL A 190 -8.59 -19.88 -0.29
C VAL A 190 -8.26 -18.42 -0.01
N TYR A 191 -9.28 -17.60 0.25
CA TYR A 191 -9.13 -16.16 0.50
C TYR A 191 -8.36 -15.81 1.78
N SER A 192 -8.36 -16.69 2.78
CA SER A 192 -7.61 -16.51 4.04
C SER A 192 -6.18 -17.04 4.00
N ALA A 193 -5.61 -17.30 2.80
CA ALA A 193 -4.28 -17.89 2.62
C ALA A 193 -3.19 -17.22 3.45
N VAL A 194 -3.15 -15.87 3.45
CA VAL A 194 -2.17 -15.09 4.20
C VAL A 194 -2.31 -15.28 5.71
N LEU A 195 -3.54 -15.21 6.23
CA LEU A 195 -3.82 -15.40 7.65
C LEU A 195 -3.47 -16.83 8.10
N ILE A 196 -3.87 -17.84 7.33
CA ILE A 196 -3.57 -19.25 7.65
C ILE A 196 -2.06 -19.46 7.70
N SER A 197 -1.32 -18.91 6.73
CA SER A 197 0.14 -18.96 6.73
C SER A 197 0.75 -18.33 7.97
N MET A 198 0.31 -17.14 8.36
CA MET A 198 0.78 -16.47 9.58
C MET A 198 0.51 -17.32 10.83
N VAL A 199 -0.67 -17.92 10.94
CA VAL A 199 -1.01 -18.80 12.07
C VAL A 199 -0.11 -20.04 12.09
N VAL A 200 0.07 -20.71 10.96
CA VAL A 200 0.91 -21.92 10.87
C VAL A 200 2.36 -21.61 11.19
N THR A 201 2.94 -20.59 10.57
CA THR A 201 4.34 -20.20 10.77
C THR A 201 4.60 -19.70 12.20
N THR A 202 3.68 -18.91 12.77
CA THR A 202 3.78 -18.46 14.16
C THR A 202 3.66 -19.63 15.14
N THR A 203 2.75 -20.58 14.88
CA THR A 203 2.58 -21.77 15.73
C THR A 203 3.83 -22.65 15.71
N LEU A 204 4.44 -22.84 14.53
CA LEU A 204 5.74 -23.53 14.43
C LEU A 204 6.83 -22.78 15.19
N GLY A 205 6.87 -21.44 15.12
CA GLY A 205 7.76 -20.62 15.92
C GLY A 205 7.59 -20.83 17.43
N ILE A 206 6.36 -21.00 17.92
CA ILE A 206 6.09 -21.35 19.33
C ILE A 206 6.64 -22.75 19.65
N LEU A 207 6.42 -23.73 18.78
CA LEU A 207 6.88 -25.11 18.99
C LEU A 207 8.41 -25.22 19.00
N PHE A 208 9.11 -24.39 18.21
CA PHE A 208 10.56 -24.29 18.23
C PHE A 208 11.12 -23.43 19.39
N GLY A 209 10.24 -22.83 20.20
CA GLY A 209 10.63 -22.00 21.36
C GLY A 209 11.04 -20.57 21.03
N ASP A 210 10.87 -20.14 19.77
CA ASP A 210 11.24 -18.80 19.27
C ASP A 210 10.16 -17.75 19.60
N VAL A 211 8.90 -18.16 19.67
CA VAL A 211 7.76 -17.28 19.98
C VAL A 211 7.15 -17.64 21.34
N LYS A 212 6.92 -16.63 22.19
CA LYS A 212 6.20 -16.79 23.47
C LYS A 212 4.72 -16.47 23.29
N PHE A 213 3.87 -17.32 23.85
CA PHE A 213 2.42 -17.08 23.87
C PHE A 213 2.08 -15.92 24.81
N GLN A 214 1.38 -14.90 24.30
CA GLN A 214 1.04 -13.68 25.05
C GLN A 214 -0.47 -13.52 25.33
N GLY A 215 -1.29 -14.54 25.00
CA GLY A 215 -2.74 -14.50 25.17
C GLY A 215 -3.49 -14.40 23.84
N LEU A 216 -4.83 -14.37 23.91
CA LEU A 216 -5.71 -14.28 22.73
C LEU A 216 -6.46 -12.95 22.65
N VAL A 217 -6.95 -12.47 23.80
CA VAL A 217 -7.80 -11.28 23.89
C VAL A 217 -7.29 -10.41 25.01
N ALA A 218 -7.17 -9.11 24.74
CA ALA A 218 -6.86 -8.09 25.74
C ALA A 218 -7.67 -6.83 25.49
N LEU A 219 -7.70 -5.96 26.50
CA LEU A 219 -8.20 -4.60 26.30
C LEU A 219 -7.30 -3.87 25.29
N PRO A 220 -7.87 -3.02 24.43
CA PRO A 220 -7.10 -2.23 23.47
C PRO A 220 -5.98 -1.45 24.17
N PRO A 221 -4.71 -1.64 23.75
CA PRO A 221 -3.59 -0.82 24.23
C PRO A 221 -3.83 0.67 23.98
N SER A 222 -3.19 1.51 24.78
CA SER A 222 -3.29 2.96 24.61
C SER A 222 -2.64 3.41 23.30
N ILE A 223 -3.31 4.29 22.55
CA ILE A 223 -2.76 4.91 21.34
C ILE A 223 -1.95 6.19 21.62
N ALA A 224 -1.89 6.63 22.88
CA ALA A 224 -1.18 7.85 23.29
C ALA A 224 0.31 7.92 22.84
N PRO A 225 1.06 6.81 22.74
CA PRO A 225 2.46 6.85 22.31
C PRO A 225 2.68 7.27 20.85
N VAL A 226 1.65 7.20 19.99
CA VAL A 226 1.79 7.50 18.56
C VAL A 226 0.81 8.56 18.07
N PHE A 227 -0.38 8.65 18.68
CA PHE A 227 -1.43 9.57 18.28
C PHE A 227 -0.99 11.03 18.49
N GLY A 228 -0.98 11.82 17.42
CA GLY A 228 -0.66 13.25 17.47
C GLY A 228 0.81 13.57 17.78
N GLN A 229 1.70 12.59 17.77
CA GLN A 229 3.13 12.77 18.10
C GLN A 229 3.99 13.22 16.91
N LEU A 230 3.40 13.49 15.75
CA LEU A 230 4.12 13.94 14.56
C LEU A 230 4.62 15.38 14.71
N GLU A 231 5.78 15.65 14.11
CA GLU A 231 6.44 16.96 14.16
C GLU A 231 6.08 17.81 12.93
N LEU A 232 5.00 18.59 13.02
CA LEU A 232 4.49 19.39 11.89
C LEU A 232 5.42 20.52 11.46
N ALA A 233 6.02 21.24 12.42
CA ALA A 233 6.84 22.41 12.14
C ALA A 233 8.18 22.03 11.51
N LYS A 234 8.86 21.03 12.08
CA LYS A 234 10.17 20.56 11.58
C LYS A 234 10.05 19.76 10.28
N SER A 235 8.90 19.13 10.03
CA SER A 235 8.70 18.38 8.79
C SER A 235 8.42 19.27 7.57
N LEU A 236 7.98 20.52 7.78
CA LEU A 236 7.76 21.50 6.71
C LEU A 236 9.06 22.26 6.37
N ASP A 237 10.14 21.52 6.14
CA ASP A 237 11.44 22.05 5.75
C ASP A 237 11.67 21.90 4.24
N ILE A 238 12.42 22.82 3.63
CA ILE A 238 12.75 22.79 2.20
C ILE A 238 13.53 21.52 1.83
N GLY A 239 14.42 21.04 2.72
CA GLY A 239 15.16 19.79 2.53
C GLY A 239 14.26 18.54 2.54
N LEU A 240 13.09 18.62 3.18
CA LEU A 240 12.11 17.53 3.23
C LEU A 240 11.03 17.64 2.15
N ALA A 241 11.00 18.73 1.38
CA ALA A 241 10.01 18.96 0.34
C ALA A 241 10.01 17.83 -0.71
N GLY A 242 11.18 17.30 -1.06
CA GLY A 242 11.32 16.15 -1.95
C GLY A 242 10.64 14.89 -1.39
N ILE A 243 10.76 14.63 -0.08
CA ILE A 243 10.13 13.48 0.59
C ILE A 243 8.61 13.66 0.66
N ILE A 244 8.15 14.85 1.04
CA ILE A 244 6.72 15.21 1.05
C ILE A 244 6.10 14.99 -0.32
N PHE A 245 6.74 15.51 -1.36
CA PHE A 245 6.29 15.36 -2.74
C PHE A 245 6.26 13.90 -3.18
N SER A 246 7.24 13.11 -2.73
CA SER A 246 7.30 11.68 -3.00
C SER A 246 6.14 10.93 -2.35
N PHE A 247 5.86 11.14 -1.07
CA PHE A 247 4.69 10.55 -0.41
C PHE A 247 3.40 10.94 -1.11
N MET A 248 3.25 12.22 -1.49
CA MET A 248 2.07 12.69 -2.21
C MET A 248 1.90 11.96 -3.55
N LEU A 249 2.97 11.81 -4.35
CA LEU A 249 2.91 11.14 -5.65
C LEU A 249 2.65 9.63 -5.50
N VAL A 250 3.37 8.96 -4.61
CA VAL A 250 3.17 7.52 -4.38
C VAL A 250 1.74 7.26 -3.94
N ASN A 251 1.22 8.04 -2.99
CA ASN A 251 -0.16 7.92 -2.52
C ASN A 251 -1.17 8.23 -3.64
N LEU A 252 -0.90 9.26 -4.45
CA LEU A 252 -1.73 9.59 -5.61
C LEU A 252 -1.86 8.39 -6.55
N PHE A 253 -0.75 7.73 -6.88
CA PHE A 253 -0.76 6.61 -7.84
C PHE A 253 -1.34 5.34 -7.26
N ASP A 254 -0.97 4.98 -6.04
CA ASP A 254 -1.39 3.74 -5.38
C ASP A 254 -2.90 3.73 -5.15
N SER A 255 -3.43 4.80 -4.54
CA SER A 255 -4.85 4.95 -4.30
C SER A 255 -5.65 4.97 -5.60
N SER A 256 -5.22 5.76 -6.59
CA SER A 256 -5.96 5.90 -7.83
C SER A 256 -5.93 4.63 -8.68
N GLY A 257 -4.77 3.97 -8.74
CA GLY A 257 -4.60 2.68 -9.42
C GLY A 257 -5.49 1.62 -8.80
N THR A 258 -5.52 1.53 -7.47
CA THR A 258 -6.33 0.54 -6.76
C THR A 258 -7.82 0.83 -6.85
N LEU A 259 -8.25 2.09 -6.69
CA LEU A 259 -9.66 2.47 -6.88
C LEU A 259 -10.15 2.08 -8.27
N ILE A 260 -9.39 2.39 -9.32
CA ILE A 260 -9.74 2.01 -10.70
C ILE A 260 -9.70 0.49 -10.88
N GLY A 261 -8.68 -0.19 -10.35
CA GLY A 261 -8.51 -1.64 -10.50
C GLY A 261 -9.65 -2.43 -9.86
N VAL A 262 -10.03 -2.08 -8.62
CA VAL A 262 -11.11 -2.76 -7.89
C VAL A 262 -12.47 -2.44 -8.51
N THR A 263 -12.74 -1.17 -8.86
CA THR A 263 -14.00 -0.79 -9.52
C THR A 263 -14.16 -1.44 -10.88
N ASN A 264 -13.06 -1.60 -11.64
CA ASN A 264 -13.10 -2.25 -12.95
C ASN A 264 -13.43 -3.74 -12.78
N LYS A 265 -12.82 -4.41 -11.81
CA LYS A 265 -13.17 -5.81 -11.48
C LYS A 265 -14.60 -5.96 -10.98
N ALA A 266 -15.17 -4.90 -10.38
CA ALA A 266 -16.57 -4.86 -9.96
C ALA A 266 -17.55 -4.60 -11.12
N GLY A 267 -17.06 -4.29 -12.32
CA GLY A 267 -17.88 -3.88 -13.45
C GLY A 267 -18.53 -2.50 -13.25
N LEU A 268 -17.90 -1.63 -12.45
CA LEU A 268 -18.41 -0.29 -12.11
C LEU A 268 -17.72 0.82 -12.90
N THR A 269 -16.72 0.49 -13.71
CA THR A 269 -15.86 1.47 -14.40
C THR A 269 -16.19 1.57 -15.88
N ASP A 270 -16.19 2.77 -16.42
CA ASP A 270 -16.30 3.00 -17.87
C ASP A 270 -14.97 2.82 -18.61
N GLU A 271 -14.99 2.88 -19.95
CA GLU A 271 -13.79 2.76 -20.80
C GLU A 271 -12.72 3.83 -20.53
N LYS A 272 -13.10 4.94 -19.88
CA LYS A 272 -12.21 6.06 -19.53
C LYS A 272 -11.71 5.97 -18.08
N GLY A 273 -12.01 4.89 -17.36
CA GLY A 273 -11.58 4.70 -15.98
C GLY A 273 -12.42 5.45 -14.94
N ARG A 274 -13.60 5.97 -15.30
CA ARG A 274 -14.51 6.68 -14.39
C ARG A 274 -15.46 5.68 -13.74
N PHE A 275 -15.79 5.92 -12.48
CA PHE A 275 -16.71 5.09 -11.71
C PHE A 275 -17.68 5.95 -10.90
N PRO A 276 -18.84 5.40 -10.47
CA PRO A 276 -19.81 6.10 -9.67
C PRO A 276 -19.20 6.71 -8.41
N ARG A 277 -19.59 7.95 -8.10
CA ARG A 277 -19.17 8.66 -6.88
C ARG A 277 -17.64 8.74 -6.68
N MET A 278 -16.90 8.81 -7.79
CA MET A 278 -15.44 8.92 -7.79
C MET A 278 -14.94 10.08 -6.93
N GLN A 279 -15.57 11.26 -7.02
CA GLN A 279 -15.14 12.41 -6.23
C GLN A 279 -15.26 12.16 -4.71
N GLN A 280 -16.36 11.54 -4.28
CA GLN A 280 -16.57 11.13 -2.89
C GLN A 280 -15.52 10.12 -2.44
N ALA A 281 -15.20 9.14 -3.29
CA ALA A 281 -14.16 8.15 -3.01
C ALA A 281 -12.79 8.81 -2.82
N LEU A 282 -12.42 9.75 -3.68
CA LEU A 282 -11.15 10.50 -3.58
C LEU A 282 -11.11 11.38 -2.31
N TYR A 283 -12.23 11.98 -1.90
CA TYR A 283 -12.28 12.72 -0.64
C TYR A 283 -12.12 11.81 0.58
N VAL A 284 -12.85 10.68 0.62
CA VAL A 284 -12.73 9.72 1.71
C VAL A 284 -11.29 9.22 1.82
N ASP A 285 -10.69 8.87 0.70
CA ASP A 285 -9.30 8.45 0.61
C ASP A 285 -8.34 9.52 1.19
N SER A 286 -8.38 10.75 0.68
CA SER A 286 -7.47 11.81 1.17
C SER A 286 -7.71 12.19 2.63
N ILE A 287 -8.96 12.24 3.09
CA ILE A 287 -9.27 12.53 4.49
C ILE A 287 -8.74 11.40 5.38
N SER A 288 -8.95 10.14 4.97
CA SER A 288 -8.43 8.98 5.70
C SER A 288 -6.90 8.97 5.71
N SER A 289 -6.24 9.41 4.62
CA SER A 289 -4.79 9.56 4.57
C SER A 289 -4.28 10.56 5.60
N VAL A 290 -4.89 11.75 5.65
CA VAL A 290 -4.52 12.81 6.61
C VAL A 290 -4.78 12.36 8.05
N SER A 291 -5.95 11.78 8.30
CA SER A 291 -6.30 11.24 9.62
C SER A 291 -5.38 10.09 10.03
N GLY A 292 -5.00 9.21 9.11
CA GLY A 292 -4.05 8.12 9.37
C GLY A 292 -2.69 8.65 9.82
N ALA A 293 -2.10 9.55 9.02
CA ALA A 293 -0.85 10.23 9.36
C ALA A 293 -0.92 10.90 10.74
N PHE A 294 -2.03 11.58 11.03
CA PHE A 294 -2.24 12.23 12.32
C PHE A 294 -2.34 11.23 13.50
N MET A 295 -2.99 10.09 13.28
CA MET A 295 -3.17 9.03 14.27
C MET A 295 -1.89 8.22 14.53
N GLY A 296 -0.76 8.53 13.88
CA GLY A 296 0.49 7.80 14.06
C GLY A 296 0.51 6.47 13.30
N THR A 297 -0.19 6.41 12.17
CA THR A 297 -0.03 5.37 11.14
C THR A 297 0.27 6.07 9.82
N SER A 298 0.84 5.39 8.83
CA SER A 298 1.07 6.04 7.55
C SER A 298 -0.24 6.44 6.85
N SER A 299 -0.09 7.07 5.69
CA SER A 299 -1.20 7.38 4.80
C SER A 299 -2.03 6.14 4.46
N VAL A 300 -3.34 6.26 4.66
CA VAL A 300 -4.35 5.30 4.22
C VAL A 300 -4.55 5.38 2.72
N THR A 301 -4.78 4.23 2.09
CA THR A 301 -5.10 4.08 0.67
C THR A 301 -6.19 3.03 0.47
N ALA A 302 -6.76 2.97 -0.73
CA ALA A 302 -7.60 1.87 -1.17
C ALA A 302 -6.78 0.58 -1.29
N PHE A 303 -7.31 -0.54 -0.79
CA PHE A 303 -6.62 -1.84 -0.78
C PHE A 303 -7.05 -2.74 -1.95
N ILE A 304 -6.08 -3.32 -2.66
CA ILE A 304 -6.30 -4.16 -3.85
C ILE A 304 -6.96 -5.49 -3.50
N GLU A 305 -6.81 -5.92 -2.25
CA GLU A 305 -7.46 -7.07 -1.63
C GLU A 305 -8.98 -6.97 -1.69
N SER A 306 -9.56 -5.77 -1.76
CA SER A 306 -10.99 -5.56 -1.99
C SER A 306 -11.49 -6.25 -3.27
N SER A 307 -10.59 -6.51 -4.22
CA SER A 307 -10.86 -7.27 -5.43
C SER A 307 -11.28 -8.74 -5.16
N SER A 308 -11.01 -9.29 -3.97
CA SER A 308 -11.45 -10.61 -3.51
C SER A 308 -12.93 -10.60 -3.12
N GLY A 309 -13.35 -9.63 -2.29
CA GLY A 309 -14.76 -9.45 -1.93
C GLY A 309 -15.63 -9.13 -3.15
N VAL A 310 -15.09 -8.32 -4.07
CA VAL A 310 -15.73 -8.05 -5.35
C VAL A 310 -15.89 -9.33 -6.19
N SER A 311 -14.93 -10.26 -6.14
CA SER A 311 -15.02 -11.52 -6.90
C SER A 311 -16.12 -12.47 -6.42
N VAL A 312 -16.48 -12.40 -5.13
CA VAL A 312 -17.59 -13.20 -4.54
C VAL A 312 -18.94 -12.46 -4.55
N GLY A 313 -19.03 -11.32 -5.24
CA GLY A 313 -20.28 -10.61 -5.51
C GLY A 313 -20.49 -9.31 -4.73
N GLY A 314 -19.48 -8.79 -4.03
CA GLY A 314 -19.53 -7.46 -3.41
C GLY A 314 -19.62 -6.36 -4.47
N ARG A 315 -20.60 -5.47 -4.35
CA ARG A 315 -20.84 -4.40 -5.32
C ARG A 315 -21.11 -3.03 -4.69
N THR A 316 -21.37 -2.97 -3.39
CA THR A 316 -21.77 -1.72 -2.72
C THR A 316 -20.91 -1.41 -1.51
N GLY A 317 -21.14 -0.22 -0.93
CA GLY A 317 -20.50 0.21 0.30
C GLY A 317 -20.78 -0.67 1.52
N LEU A 318 -21.78 -1.55 1.47
CA LEU A 318 -22.06 -2.47 2.57
C LEU A 318 -20.89 -3.45 2.79
N THR A 319 -20.25 -3.91 1.71
CA THR A 319 -19.00 -4.69 1.75
C THR A 319 -17.90 -3.97 2.53
N ALA A 320 -17.69 -2.68 2.26
CA ALA A 320 -16.66 -1.87 2.92
C ALA A 320 -16.99 -1.62 4.41
N ILE A 321 -18.26 -1.38 4.75
CA ILE A 321 -18.70 -1.22 6.14
C ILE A 321 -18.49 -2.50 6.95
N VAL A 322 -18.89 -3.66 6.42
CA VAL A 322 -18.67 -4.96 7.07
C VAL A 322 -17.18 -5.16 7.35
N THR A 323 -16.33 -4.88 6.36
CA THR A 323 -14.87 -4.96 6.52
C THR A 323 -14.37 -4.04 7.63
N GLY A 324 -14.82 -2.79 7.67
CA GLY A 324 -14.42 -1.84 8.70
C GLY A 324 -14.89 -2.23 10.11
N LEU A 325 -16.10 -2.80 10.24
CA LEU A 325 -16.58 -3.35 11.51
C LEU A 325 -15.74 -4.53 12.00
N LEU A 326 -15.30 -5.40 11.08
CA LEU A 326 -14.39 -6.51 11.41
C LEU A 326 -13.03 -6.00 11.90
N PHE A 327 -12.50 -4.91 11.33
CA PHE A 327 -11.29 -4.25 11.86
C PHE A 327 -11.48 -3.66 13.26
N LEU A 328 -12.65 -3.09 13.58
CA LEU A 328 -12.92 -2.65 14.95
C LEU A 328 -12.93 -3.82 15.93
N MET A 329 -13.50 -4.96 15.52
CA MET A 329 -13.46 -6.18 16.35
C MET A 329 -12.05 -6.75 16.46
N ALA A 330 -11.20 -6.58 15.45
CA ALA A 330 -9.82 -7.04 15.47
C ALA A 330 -8.97 -6.40 16.59
N ILE A 331 -9.34 -5.20 17.07
CA ILE A 331 -8.61 -4.48 18.12
C ILE A 331 -8.49 -5.30 19.41
N PHE A 332 -9.50 -6.10 19.75
CA PHE A 332 -9.50 -6.93 20.96
C PHE A 332 -8.52 -8.11 20.88
N PHE A 333 -7.99 -8.41 19.70
CA PHE A 333 -7.01 -9.47 19.45
C PHE A 333 -5.56 -8.94 19.43
N SER A 334 -5.30 -7.79 20.06
CA SER A 334 -3.95 -7.20 20.14
C SER A 334 -2.84 -8.14 20.65
N PRO A 335 -3.07 -9.10 21.58
CA PRO A 335 -2.01 -10.02 22.01
C PRO A 335 -1.52 -10.93 20.89
N LEU A 336 -2.40 -11.29 19.94
CA LEU A 336 -2.01 -12.10 18.79
C LEU A 336 -0.99 -11.35 17.92
N ALA A 337 -1.11 -10.03 17.80
CA ALA A 337 -0.19 -9.26 16.98
C ALA A 337 1.22 -9.17 17.56
N ALA A 338 1.35 -9.13 18.87
CA ALA A 338 2.64 -9.18 19.56
C ALA A 338 3.33 -10.55 19.43
N MET A 339 2.60 -11.60 19.08
CA MET A 339 3.14 -12.96 18.89
C MET A 339 3.65 -13.23 17.48
N VAL A 340 3.23 -12.47 16.46
CA VAL A 340 3.61 -12.75 15.07
C VAL A 340 5.05 -12.30 14.84
N PRO A 341 5.99 -13.22 14.52
CA PRO A 341 7.37 -12.86 14.22
C PRO A 341 7.51 -12.27 12.81
N ALA A 342 8.62 -11.58 12.54
CA ALA A 342 8.87 -10.91 11.25
C ALA A 342 8.91 -11.88 10.06
N TYR A 343 9.45 -13.10 10.25
CA TYR A 343 9.47 -14.11 9.21
C TYR A 343 8.07 -14.65 8.84
N ALA A 344 7.11 -14.63 9.78
CA ALA A 344 5.73 -15.03 9.48
C ALA A 344 5.00 -14.01 8.58
N ALA A 345 5.34 -12.73 8.70
CA ALA A 345 4.87 -11.67 7.81
C ALA A 345 5.57 -11.64 6.44
N SER A 346 6.79 -12.17 6.37
CA SER A 346 7.63 -12.11 5.17
C SER A 346 6.98 -12.77 3.95
N GLY A 347 6.32 -13.91 4.14
CA GLY A 347 5.58 -14.58 3.06
C GLY A 347 4.46 -13.70 2.49
N ALA A 348 3.79 -12.91 3.32
CA ALA A 348 2.74 -11.98 2.89
C ALA A 348 3.32 -10.86 2.03
N LEU A 349 4.43 -10.26 2.47
CA LEU A 349 5.13 -9.21 1.72
C LEU A 349 5.57 -9.69 0.33
N ILE A 350 6.15 -10.89 0.26
CA ILE A 350 6.58 -11.50 -1.02
C ILE A 350 5.35 -11.75 -1.91
N TYR A 351 4.26 -12.27 -1.36
CA TYR A 351 3.03 -12.52 -2.12
C TYR A 351 2.36 -11.24 -2.64
N VAL A 352 2.36 -10.16 -1.85
CA VAL A 352 1.90 -8.83 -2.31
C VAL A 352 2.73 -8.36 -3.50
N GLY A 353 4.05 -8.55 -3.46
CA GLY A 353 4.92 -8.29 -4.60
C GLY A 353 4.50 -9.06 -5.85
N VAL A 354 4.20 -10.35 -5.74
CA VAL A 354 3.69 -11.17 -6.86
C VAL A 354 2.42 -10.58 -7.47
N LEU A 355 1.46 -10.16 -6.63
CA LEU A 355 0.19 -9.58 -7.09
C LEU A 355 0.39 -8.25 -7.82
N MET A 356 1.26 -7.37 -7.31
CA MET A 356 1.53 -6.07 -7.91
C MET A 356 2.35 -6.18 -9.20
N THR A 357 3.34 -7.08 -9.25
CA THR A 357 4.15 -7.32 -10.44
C THR A 357 3.36 -7.98 -11.58
N ALA A 358 2.26 -8.68 -11.28
CA ALA A 358 1.39 -9.26 -12.31
C ALA A 358 0.83 -8.21 -13.30
N ASP A 359 0.71 -6.94 -12.89
CA ASP A 359 0.26 -5.86 -13.76
C ASP A 359 1.23 -5.56 -14.91
N LEU A 360 2.51 -5.95 -14.80
CA LEU A 360 3.46 -5.88 -15.90
C LEU A 360 3.00 -6.64 -17.15
N ALA A 361 2.13 -7.65 -17.00
CA ALA A 361 1.55 -8.38 -18.12
C ALA A 361 0.66 -7.49 -19.02
N LYS A 362 0.18 -6.35 -18.52
CA LYS A 362 -0.67 -5.40 -19.25
C LYS A 362 0.14 -4.38 -20.07
N VAL A 363 1.45 -4.35 -19.91
CA VAL A 363 2.34 -3.42 -20.63
C VAL A 363 2.51 -3.88 -22.08
N LYS A 364 2.53 -2.93 -23.02
CA LYS A 364 2.79 -3.21 -24.44
C LYS A 364 4.30 -3.42 -24.67
N TRP A 365 4.81 -4.59 -24.31
CA TRP A 365 6.23 -4.93 -24.42
C TRP A 365 6.81 -4.83 -25.83
N SER A 366 5.98 -4.91 -26.87
CA SER A 366 6.39 -4.70 -28.26
C SER A 366 6.75 -3.26 -28.61
N ASP A 367 6.32 -2.28 -27.80
CA ASP A 367 6.64 -0.87 -27.99
C ASP A 367 7.69 -0.42 -26.96
N LEU A 368 8.94 -0.23 -27.43
CA LEU A 368 10.04 0.19 -26.57
C LEU A 368 9.81 1.55 -25.90
N THR A 369 8.99 2.43 -26.50
CA THR A 369 8.66 3.74 -25.91
C THR A 369 7.72 3.64 -24.71
N GLU A 370 7.09 2.48 -24.49
CA GLU A 370 6.28 2.15 -23.32
C GLU A 370 7.01 1.18 -22.39
N ALA A 371 7.65 0.15 -22.95
CA ALA A 371 8.29 -0.92 -22.19
C ALA A 371 9.51 -0.44 -21.40
N ALA A 372 10.40 0.36 -22.01
CA ALA A 372 11.62 0.81 -21.36
C ALA A 372 11.35 1.73 -20.16
N PRO A 373 10.45 2.75 -20.24
CA PRO A 373 10.09 3.54 -19.07
C PRO A 373 9.48 2.71 -17.95
N THR A 374 8.58 1.78 -18.27
CA THR A 374 8.01 0.88 -17.26
C THR A 374 9.08 0.04 -16.59
N PHE A 375 9.98 -0.55 -17.37
CA PHE A 375 11.08 -1.35 -16.85
C PHE A 375 11.98 -0.52 -15.92
N ILE A 376 12.47 0.65 -16.37
CA ILE A 376 13.30 1.55 -15.57
C ILE A 376 12.61 1.92 -14.26
N THR A 377 11.35 2.34 -14.34
CA THR A 377 10.54 2.68 -13.15
C THR A 377 10.48 1.51 -12.17
N THR A 378 10.30 0.29 -12.70
CA THR A 378 10.11 -0.93 -11.91
C THR A 378 11.39 -1.37 -11.21
N ILE A 379 12.53 -1.37 -11.90
CA ILE A 379 13.80 -1.86 -11.34
C ILE A 379 14.52 -0.85 -10.46
N MET A 380 14.35 0.45 -10.73
CA MET A 380 15.05 1.49 -9.99
C MET A 380 14.59 1.53 -8.54
N MET A 381 13.32 1.25 -8.24
CA MET A 381 12.80 1.29 -6.87
C MET A 381 13.48 0.28 -5.92
N PRO A 382 13.49 -1.05 -6.21
CA PRO A 382 14.15 -2.01 -5.33
C PRO A 382 15.68 -1.84 -5.30
N PHE A 383 16.31 -1.47 -6.42
CA PHE A 383 17.78 -1.39 -6.48
C PHE A 383 18.37 -0.10 -5.92
N SER A 384 17.64 1.02 -5.97
CA SER A 384 18.05 2.26 -5.32
C SER A 384 17.52 2.39 -3.89
N PHE A 385 16.67 1.46 -3.45
CA PHE A 385 15.87 1.61 -2.23
C PHE A 385 15.09 2.93 -2.18
N SER A 386 14.75 3.52 -3.33
CA SER A 386 14.07 4.80 -3.40
C SER A 386 12.95 4.79 -4.43
N ILE A 387 11.73 4.97 -3.93
CA ILE A 387 10.54 5.08 -4.79
C ILE A 387 10.60 6.38 -5.60
N THR A 388 11.08 7.47 -4.98
CA THR A 388 11.24 8.78 -5.64
C THR A 388 12.10 8.67 -6.89
N GLU A 389 13.25 8.03 -6.76
CA GLU A 389 14.21 7.83 -7.86
C GLU A 389 13.62 6.97 -8.98
N GLY A 390 12.89 5.91 -8.62
CA GLY A 390 12.17 5.08 -9.58
C GLY A 390 11.09 5.85 -10.35
N ILE A 391 10.26 6.65 -9.67
CA ILE A 391 9.24 7.48 -10.33
C ILE A 391 9.92 8.50 -11.23
N ALA A 392 10.93 9.21 -10.72
CA ALA A 392 11.62 10.28 -11.44
C ALA A 392 12.24 9.79 -12.74
N THR A 393 13.07 8.74 -12.67
CA THR A 393 13.71 8.12 -13.84
C THR A 393 12.70 7.54 -14.81
N GLY A 394 11.57 7.01 -14.33
CA GLY A 394 10.43 6.57 -15.14
C GLY A 394 9.83 7.68 -15.99
N PHE A 395 9.43 8.79 -15.36
CA PHE A 395 8.84 9.93 -16.06
C PHE A 395 9.82 10.58 -17.04
N ILE A 396 11.08 10.74 -16.63
CA ILE A 396 12.14 11.31 -17.48
C ILE A 396 12.38 10.42 -18.70
N SER A 397 12.57 9.11 -18.51
CA SER A 397 12.80 8.17 -19.63
C SER A 397 11.61 8.11 -20.59
N TYR A 398 10.37 8.19 -20.10
CA TYR A 398 9.18 8.27 -20.95
C TYR A 398 9.21 9.53 -21.84
N CYS A 399 9.48 10.70 -21.26
CA CYS A 399 9.60 11.95 -22.00
C CYS A 399 10.72 11.87 -23.05
N VAL A 400 11.92 11.44 -22.65
CA VAL A 400 13.09 11.34 -23.54
C VAL A 400 12.80 10.40 -24.72
N LEU A 401 12.22 9.23 -24.48
CA LEU A 401 11.94 8.26 -25.54
C LEU A 401 10.84 8.72 -26.49
N LYS A 402 9.76 9.33 -26.00
CA LYS A 402 8.71 9.87 -26.87
C LYS A 402 9.20 11.04 -27.72
N VAL A 403 10.03 11.92 -27.16
CA VAL A 403 10.68 12.99 -27.94
C VAL A 403 11.64 12.42 -28.97
N GLY A 404 12.56 11.54 -28.55
CA GLY A 404 13.61 10.98 -29.40
C GLY A 404 13.09 10.09 -30.54
N THR A 405 11.90 9.50 -30.39
CA THR A 405 11.25 8.67 -31.44
C THR A 405 10.26 9.42 -32.32
N GLY A 406 10.15 10.74 -32.17
CA GLY A 406 9.23 11.55 -32.99
C GLY A 406 7.78 11.56 -32.54
N ARG A 407 7.46 10.96 -31.39
CA ARG A 407 6.09 10.78 -30.85
C ARG A 407 5.71 11.84 -29.81
N TRP A 408 6.18 13.07 -29.99
CA TRP A 408 5.89 14.19 -29.08
C TRP A 408 4.40 14.49 -28.90
N ARG A 409 3.53 14.11 -29.85
CA ARG A 409 2.07 14.29 -29.74
C ARG A 409 1.42 13.36 -28.70
N GLU A 410 2.09 12.28 -28.32
CA GLU A 410 1.62 11.37 -27.26
C GLU A 410 1.99 11.88 -25.86
N LEU A 411 2.82 12.92 -25.76
CA LEU A 411 3.20 13.51 -24.48
C LEU A 411 2.11 14.43 -23.95
N ASN A 412 1.64 14.07 -22.76
CA ASN A 412 0.73 14.91 -22.02
C ASN A 412 1.51 16.01 -21.28
N PRO A 413 1.02 17.27 -21.25
CA PRO A 413 1.62 18.34 -20.45
C PRO A 413 1.87 17.95 -18.99
N CYS A 414 1.01 17.12 -18.40
CA CYS A 414 1.20 16.60 -17.04
C CYS A 414 2.50 15.80 -16.89
N VAL A 415 2.79 14.89 -17.82
CA VAL A 415 3.96 14.01 -17.75
C VAL A 415 5.24 14.83 -17.93
N VAL A 416 5.20 15.81 -18.84
CA VAL A 416 6.31 16.74 -19.08
C VAL A 416 6.56 17.61 -17.84
N ALA A 417 5.52 18.14 -17.22
CA ALA A 417 5.65 18.96 -16.01
C ALA A 417 6.26 18.15 -14.85
N VAL A 418 5.79 16.92 -14.63
CA VAL A 418 6.33 16.04 -13.58
C VAL A 418 7.79 15.66 -13.87
N ALA A 419 8.11 15.30 -15.12
CA ALA A 419 9.49 15.01 -15.52
C ALA A 419 10.42 16.22 -15.35
N ALA A 420 9.95 17.42 -15.69
CA ALA A 420 10.71 18.66 -15.52
C ALA A 420 10.96 18.98 -14.04
N LEU A 421 9.96 18.80 -13.17
CA LEU A 421 10.13 18.98 -11.72
C LEU A 421 11.19 18.02 -11.15
N PHE A 422 11.19 16.76 -11.58
CA PHE A 422 12.21 15.80 -11.17
C PHE A 422 13.60 16.11 -11.72
N LEU A 423 13.70 16.59 -12.97
CA LEU A 423 14.98 17.08 -13.51
C LEU A 423 15.52 18.26 -12.69
N ILE A 424 14.66 19.19 -12.30
CA ILE A 424 15.06 20.31 -11.43
C ILE A 424 15.54 19.78 -10.08
N LYS A 425 14.83 18.82 -9.46
CA LYS A 425 15.29 18.15 -8.22
C LYS A 425 16.70 17.59 -8.39
N PHE A 426 16.94 16.80 -9.44
CA PHE A 426 18.25 16.18 -9.64
C PHE A 426 19.37 17.19 -9.85
N ILE A 427 19.11 18.24 -10.63
CA ILE A 427 20.14 19.21 -10.99
C ILE A 427 20.42 20.17 -9.83
N TRP A 428 19.40 20.57 -9.07
CA TRP A 428 19.52 21.63 -8.07
C TRP A 428 19.59 21.14 -6.64
N VAL A 429 18.96 20.02 -6.31
CA VAL A 429 18.87 19.51 -4.93
C VAL A 429 19.88 18.39 -4.70
N ASP A 430 19.93 17.37 -5.57
CA ASP A 430 20.79 16.20 -5.33
C ASP A 430 22.24 16.39 -5.80
N ALA A 431 22.51 17.43 -6.61
CA ALA A 431 23.87 17.76 -7.07
C ALA A 431 24.68 18.58 -6.04
N HIS A 432 24.08 18.97 -4.92
CA HIS A 432 24.66 19.73 -3.82
C HIS A 432 24.39 19.01 -2.50
#